data_AF-A0A941W0D6-F1
#
_entry.id   AF-A0A941W0D6-F1
#
_cell.length_a   1.000
_cell.length_b   1.000
_cell.length_c   1.000
_cell.angle_alpha   90.00
_cell.angle_beta   90.00
_cell.angle_gamma   90.00
#
_symmetry.space_group_name_H-M   'P 1'
#
loop_
_entity.id
_entity.type
_entity.pdbx_description
1 polymer ?
#
loop_
_entity_poly.entity_id
_entity_poly.type
_entity_poly.pdbx_seq_one_letter_code
_entity_poly.pdbx_strand_id
1 'polypeptide(L)'
;MSIAATANEINKEAFEVLFRELGVSRTIRFINQYSVGNGNYIEMKDKIFNGMTVEDIVSEIKHRTEKIPKKKLKLARKRTKKIKG
;
A
#
# COMPACT_ATOMS: atom_id res chain seq x y z
N MET A 1 -17.67 -8.96 -34.19
CA MET A 1 -16.82 -8.46 -33.08
C MET A 1 -17.50 -8.85 -31.79
N SER A 2 -16.78 -9.52 -30.89
CA SER A 2 -17.32 -9.90 -29.57
C SER A 2 -17.64 -8.65 -28.77
N ILE A 3 -18.88 -8.53 -28.30
CA ILE A 3 -19.41 -7.39 -27.51
C ILE A 3 -19.17 -7.64 -26.00
N ALA A 4 -18.35 -8.62 -25.65
CA ALA A 4 -18.10 -8.98 -24.26
C ALA A 4 -17.00 -8.07 -23.69
N ALA A 5 -17.39 -7.18 -22.78
CA ALA A 5 -16.43 -6.48 -21.92
C ALA A 5 -15.55 -7.51 -21.22
N THR A 6 -14.24 -7.27 -21.22
CA THR A 6 -13.27 -8.10 -20.52
C THR A 6 -13.55 -8.05 -19.02
N ALA A 7 -13.18 -9.09 -18.29
CA ALA A 7 -13.29 -9.09 -16.83
C ALA A 7 -12.58 -7.88 -16.20
N ASN A 8 -11.51 -7.37 -16.83
CA ASN A 8 -10.79 -6.21 -16.35
C ASN A 8 -11.57 -4.89 -16.53
N GLU A 9 -12.29 -4.74 -17.65
CA GLU A 9 -13.18 -3.59 -17.89
C GLU A 9 -14.35 -3.59 -16.90
N ILE A 10 -14.97 -4.75 -16.68
CA ILE A 10 -16.04 -4.91 -15.70
C ILE A 10 -15.54 -4.59 -14.28
N ASN A 11 -14.36 -5.09 -13.91
CA ASN A 11 -13.76 -4.81 -12.60
C ASN A 11 -13.46 -3.32 -12.41
N LYS A 12 -12.99 -2.64 -13.46
CA LYS A 12 -12.71 -1.20 -13.41
C LYS A 12 -13.98 -0.40 -13.16
N GLU A 13 -15.05 -0.67 -13.91
CA GLU A 13 -16.35 -0.03 -13.72
C GLU A 13 -16.90 -0.30 -12.32
N ALA A 14 -16.82 -1.55 -11.85
CA ALA A 14 -17.26 -1.92 -10.50
C ALA A 14 -16.47 -1.18 -9.41
N PHE A 15 -15.15 -1.04 -9.56
CA PHE A 15 -14.34 -0.28 -8.60
C PHE A 15 -14.72 1.20 -8.56
N GLU A 16 -14.98 1.83 -9.71
CA GLU A 16 -15.43 3.23 -9.77
C GLU A 16 -16.75 3.42 -9.01
N VAL A 17 -17.71 2.51 -9.20
CA VAL A 17 -18.98 2.52 -8.45
C VAL A 17 -18.73 2.33 -6.96
N LEU A 18 -17.93 1.32 -6.57
CA LEU A 18 -17.65 1.06 -5.16
C LEU A 18 -16.94 2.23 -4.48
N PHE A 19 -15.96 2.86 -5.14
CA PHE A 19 -15.29 4.04 -4.61
C PHE A 19 -16.25 5.22 -4.42
N ARG A 20 -17.21 5.41 -5.33
CA ARG A 20 -18.22 6.46 -5.23
C ARG A 20 -19.20 6.23 -4.08
N GLU A 21 -19.73 5.01 -3.96
CA GLU A 21 -20.81 4.71 -3.00
C GLU A 21 -20.28 4.39 -1.59
N LEU A 22 -19.19 3.63 -1.50
CA LEU A 22 -18.64 3.16 -0.22
C LEU A 22 -17.50 4.03 0.28
N GLY A 23 -16.83 4.78 -0.59
CA GLY A 23 -15.62 5.51 -0.25
C GLY A 23 -14.39 4.61 -0.06
N VAL A 24 -13.21 5.20 -0.18
CA VAL A 24 -11.91 4.51 -0.32
C VAL A 24 -11.69 3.41 0.73
N SER A 25 -11.88 3.71 2.01
CA SER A 25 -11.56 2.75 3.08
C SER A 25 -12.45 1.51 3.06
N ARG A 26 -13.76 1.68 2.82
CA ARG A 26 -14.70 0.55 2.78
C ARG A 26 -14.54 -0.27 1.51
N THR A 27 -14.27 0.37 0.37
CA THR A 27 -13.99 -0.31 -0.90
C THR A 27 -12.76 -1.20 -0.81
N ILE A 28 -11.65 -0.72 -0.24
CA ILE A 28 -10.45 -1.55 -0.06
C ILE A 28 -10.73 -2.75 0.84
N ARG A 29 -11.49 -2.57 1.93
CA ARG A 29 -11.87 -3.68 2.82
C ARG A 29 -12.78 -4.69 2.12
N PHE A 30 -13.73 -4.22 1.33
CA PHE A 30 -14.61 -5.05 0.50
C PHE A 30 -13.79 -5.88 -0.49
N ILE A 31 -12.89 -5.24 -1.25
CA ILE A 31 -12.02 -5.94 -2.20
C ILE A 31 -11.20 -7.01 -1.48
N ASN A 32 -10.56 -6.68 -0.35
CA ASN A 32 -9.75 -7.63 0.41
C ASN A 32 -10.55 -8.81 0.99
N GLN A 33 -11.84 -8.62 1.26
CA GLN A 33 -12.71 -9.68 1.80
C GLN A 33 -13.10 -10.71 0.72
N TYR A 34 -13.30 -10.25 -0.52
CA TYR A 34 -13.81 -11.09 -1.61
C TYR A 34 -12.76 -11.45 -2.66
N SER A 35 -11.59 -10.81 -2.62
CA SER A 35 -10.46 -11.20 -3.44
C SER A 35 -9.69 -12.31 -2.75
N VAL A 36 -9.51 -13.43 -3.44
CA VAL A 36 -8.47 -14.39 -3.05
C VAL A 36 -7.15 -13.62 -3.17
N GLY A 37 -6.45 -13.46 -2.03
CA GLY A 37 -5.17 -12.77 -2.02
C GLY A 37 -4.23 -13.44 -3.02
N ASN A 38 -3.89 -12.74 -4.10
CA ASN A 38 -2.90 -13.19 -5.04
C ASN A 38 -1.52 -12.67 -4.60
N GLY A 39 -0.59 -13.61 -4.42
CA GLY A 39 0.77 -13.33 -4.02
C GLY A 39 1.25 -14.32 -2.97
N ASN A 40 2.36 -14.98 -3.25
CA ASN A 40 3.04 -15.76 -2.24
C ASN A 40 3.88 -14.81 -1.37
N TYR A 41 3.32 -14.40 -0.22
CA TYR A 41 4.03 -13.54 0.74
C TYR A 41 5.39 -14.11 1.16
N ILE A 42 5.52 -15.44 1.19
CA ILE A 42 6.78 -16.12 1.50
C ILE A 42 7.79 -15.86 0.37
N GLU A 43 7.41 -16.07 -0.89
CA GLU A 43 8.29 -15.75 -2.04
C GLU A 43 8.63 -14.25 -2.12
N MET A 44 7.66 -13.37 -1.84
CA MET A 44 7.92 -11.94 -1.84
C MET A 44 8.85 -11.53 -0.69
N LYS A 45 8.65 -12.10 0.50
CA LYS A 45 9.51 -11.88 1.65
C LYS A 45 10.93 -12.36 1.35
N ASP A 46 11.08 -13.55 0.78
CA ASP A 46 12.40 -14.08 0.41
C ASP A 46 13.04 -13.20 -0.66
N LYS A 47 12.32 -12.77 -1.71
CA LYS A 47 12.87 -11.84 -2.71
C LYS A 47 13.40 -10.54 -2.12
N ILE A 48 12.77 -10.02 -1.06
CA ILE A 48 13.10 -8.71 -0.47
C ILE A 48 14.15 -8.84 0.64
N PHE A 49 14.09 -9.89 1.44
CA PHE A 49 14.83 -10.01 2.71
C PHE A 49 15.74 -11.25 2.79
N ASN A 50 15.82 -12.08 1.75
CA ASN A 50 16.69 -13.25 1.77
C ASN A 50 18.16 -12.83 2.01
N GLY A 51 18.79 -13.49 2.98
CA GLY A 51 20.16 -13.20 3.41
C GLY A 51 20.33 -11.95 4.27
N MET A 52 19.26 -11.20 4.57
CA MET A 52 19.34 -10.08 5.51
C MET A 52 19.09 -10.55 6.95
N THR A 53 19.99 -10.17 7.84
CA THR A 53 19.75 -10.28 9.28
C THR A 53 18.83 -9.16 9.75
N VAL A 54 18.30 -9.28 10.97
CA VAL A 54 17.49 -8.23 11.57
C VAL A 54 18.33 -6.97 11.75
N GLU A 55 19.61 -7.13 12.06
CA GLU A 55 20.60 -6.08 12.22
C GLU A 55 20.82 -5.30 10.91
N ASP A 56 20.84 -6.00 9.76
CA ASP A 56 20.97 -5.38 8.43
C ASP A 56 19.74 -4.52 8.11
N ILE A 57 18.54 -5.04 8.40
CA ILE A 57 17.28 -4.32 8.18
C ILE A 57 17.22 -3.07 9.05
N VAL A 58 17.59 -3.18 10.33
CA VAL A 58 17.62 -2.04 11.27
C VAL A 58 18.64 -0.99 10.84
N SER A 59 19.81 -1.42 10.34
CA SER A 59 20.86 -0.52 9.87
C SER A 59 20.43 0.24 8.63
N GLU A 60 19.77 -0.41 7.68
CA GLU A 60 19.24 0.23 6.48
C GLU A 60 18.13 1.24 6.81
N ILE A 61 17.24 0.92 7.77
CA ILE A 61 16.22 1.86 8.25
C ILE A 61 16.88 3.12 8.84
N LYS A 62 17.89 2.95 9.71
CA LYS A 62 18.61 4.07 10.32
C LYS A 62 19.30 4.94 9.26
N HIS A 63 20.03 4.33 8.35
CA HIS A 63 20.71 5.01 7.26
C HIS A 63 19.76 5.80 6.35
N ARG A 64 18.57 5.26 6.04
CA ARG A 64 17.52 6.00 5.32
C ARG A 64 16.99 7.21 6.11
N THR A 65 16.83 7.08 7.43
CA THR A 65 16.36 8.20 8.27
C THR A 65 17.42 9.28 8.50
N GLU A 66 18.70 8.94 8.46
CA GLU A 66 19.81 9.89 8.58
C GLU A 66 19.98 10.75 7.32
N LYS A 67 19.70 10.18 6.14
CA LYS A 67 19.69 10.90 4.86
C LYS A 67 18.54 11.89 4.71
N ILE A 68 17.48 11.78 5.53
CA ILE A 68 16.40 12.77 5.55
C ILE A 68 16.83 13.92 6.47
N PRO A 69 16.99 15.16 5.95
CA PRO A 69 17.37 16.29 6.79
C PRO A 69 16.42 16.41 7.99
N LYS A 70 16.95 16.38 9.22
CA LYS A 70 16.16 16.39 10.48
C LYS A 70 15.10 17.51 10.54
N LYS A 71 15.30 18.62 9.79
CA LYS A 71 14.31 19.69 9.59
C LYS A 71 13.05 19.23 8.83
N LYS A 72 13.17 18.43 7.77
CA LYS A 72 12.03 17.92 6.98
C LYS A 72 11.15 16.95 7.78
N LEU A 73 11.76 16.10 8.61
CA LEU A 73 11.05 15.15 9.47
C LEU A 73 10.23 15.85 10.58
N LYS A 74 10.77 16.94 11.16
CA LYS A 74 10.06 17.77 12.15
C LYS A 74 8.86 18.50 11.51
N LEU A 75 8.98 18.95 10.26
CA LEU A 75 7.89 19.64 9.55
C LEU A 75 6.74 18.68 9.19
N ALA A 76 7.06 17.46 8.74
CA ALA A 76 6.07 16.42 8.46
C ALA A 76 5.27 16.02 9.71
N ARG A 77 5.96 15.81 10.84
CA ARG A 77 5.33 15.48 12.13
C ARG A 77 4.44 16.59 12.70
N LYS A 78 4.78 17.87 12.45
CA LYS A 78 3.92 19.01 12.82
C LYS A 78 2.67 19.09 11.96
N ARG A 79 2.79 18.86 10.65
CA ARG A 79 1.65 18.85 9.72
C ARG A 79 0.63 17.77 10.06
N THR A 80 1.07 16.55 10.39
CA THR A 80 0.14 15.46 10.75
C THR A 80 -0.58 15.67 12.08
N LYS A 81 0.03 16.37 13.05
CA LYS A 81 -0.65 16.78 14.30
C LYS A 81 -1.67 17.89 14.09
N LYS A 82 -1.46 18.82 13.15
CA LYS A 82 -2.39 19.92 12.86
C LYS A 82 -3.66 19.47 12.10
N ILE A 83 -3.62 18.32 11.44
CA ILE A 83 -4.77 17.78 10.67
C ILE A 83 -5.69 16.91 11.55
N LYS A 84 -5.21 16.48 12.73
CA LYS A 84 -5.95 15.63 13.67
C LYS A 84 -6.51 16.39 14.89
N GLY A 85 -6.44 17.71 14.88
CA GLY A 85 -6.99 18.59 15.91
C GLY A 85 -8.07 19.48 15.32
#